data_AF-A0A1J3JTV2-F1
#
_entry.id   AF-A0A1J3JTV2-F1
#
_cell.length_a   1.000
_cell.length_b   1.000
_cell.length_c   1.000
_cell.angle_alpha   90.00
_cell.angle_beta   90.00
_cell.angle_gamma   90.00
#
_symmetry.space_group_name_H-M   'P 1'
#
loop_
_entity.id
_entity.type
_entity.pdbx_description
1 polymer ?
#
loop_
_entity_poly.entity_id
_entity_poly.type
_entity_poly.pdbx_seq_one_letter_code
_entity_poly.pdbx_strand_id
1 'polypeptide(L)'
;VKQLIVGVNKMDSDTAGYKQERYNEIASEMKHMLVRVGWKPDFVEKSVPVLPISGWMGDNLIKKSEKMTWWTGADVIATDGQKIHIDTLLEGLNNFVQVPERKTDAALRLPISGIYKIKGVGDVL
;
A
#
# COMPACT_ATOMS: atom_id res chain seq x y z
N VAL A 1 13.27 -0.95 0.74
CA VAL A 1 11.93 -0.84 0.11
C VAL A 1 11.70 0.62 -0.21
N LYS A 2 11.40 0.98 -1.46
CA LYS A 2 11.27 2.38 -1.90
C LYS A 2 9.82 2.83 -2.14
N GLN A 3 8.86 1.91 -1.98
CA GLN A 3 7.44 2.15 -2.28
C GLN A 3 6.62 1.53 -1.15
N LEU A 4 5.69 2.29 -0.59
CA LEU A 4 4.85 1.86 0.53
C LEU A 4 3.48 2.51 0.39
N ILE A 5 2.42 1.71 0.50
CA ILE A 5 1.03 2.16 0.59
C ILE A 5 0.49 1.70 1.94
N VAL A 6 -0.17 2.59 2.66
CA VAL A 6 -0.83 2.27 3.93
C VAL A 6 -2.33 2.26 3.72
N GLY A 7 -2.98 1.14 4.03
CA GLY A 7 -4.44 1.04 4.09
C GLY A 7 -4.93 1.07 5.54
N VAL A 8 -5.62 2.14 5.94
CA VAL A 8 -6.37 2.19 7.21
C VAL A 8 -7.65 1.38 7.00
N ASN A 9 -7.57 0.09 7.33
CA ASN A 9 -8.63 -0.88 7.07
C ASN A 9 -9.69 -0.91 8.19
N LYS A 10 -10.84 -1.54 7.89
CA LYS A 10 -11.99 -1.71 8.78
C LYS A 10 -12.69 -0.39 9.12
N MET A 11 -12.74 0.57 8.19
CA MET A 11 -13.48 1.83 8.39
C MET A 11 -14.98 1.61 8.64
N ASP A 12 -15.50 0.43 8.29
CA ASP A 12 -16.88 -0.01 8.51
C ASP A 12 -17.18 -0.47 9.94
N SER A 13 -16.17 -0.70 10.79
CA SER A 13 -16.41 -1.20 12.15
C SER A 13 -17.17 -0.18 13.00
N ASP A 14 -17.94 -0.65 13.99
CA ASP A 14 -18.73 0.22 14.89
C ASP A 14 -17.87 1.30 15.59
N THR A 15 -16.60 0.99 15.83
CA THR A 15 -15.62 1.90 16.43
C THR A 15 -15.13 2.98 15.48
N ALA A 16 -15.01 2.69 14.18
CA ALA A 16 -14.55 3.64 13.17
C ALA A 16 -15.71 4.40 12.55
N GLY A 17 -16.80 3.71 12.20
CA GLY A 17 -18.05 4.28 11.70
C GLY A 17 -17.87 5.23 10.51
N TYR A 18 -16.89 4.96 9.64
CA TYR A 18 -16.48 5.82 8.52
C TYR A 18 -16.11 7.26 8.94
N LYS A 19 -15.75 7.49 10.21
CA LYS A 19 -15.45 8.82 10.75
C LYS A 19 -14.05 9.30 10.32
N GLN A 20 -14.00 10.54 9.84
CA GLN A 20 -12.75 11.19 9.44
C GLN A 20 -11.78 11.36 10.62
N GLU A 21 -12.29 11.67 11.81
CA GLU A 21 -11.49 11.88 13.02
C GLU A 21 -10.66 10.63 13.37
N ARG A 22 -11.30 9.46 13.33
CA ARG A 22 -10.63 8.19 13.63
C ARG A 22 -9.59 7.83 12.58
N TYR A 23 -9.88 8.10 11.31
CA TYR A 23 -8.90 7.96 10.23
C TYR A 23 -7.69 8.87 10.46
N ASN A 24 -7.91 10.16 10.76
CA ASN A 24 -6.84 11.14 10.95
C ASN A 24 -5.91 10.78 12.11
N GLU A 25 -6.48 10.29 13.21
CA GLU A 25 -5.75 9.78 14.37
C GLU A 25 -4.80 8.64 13.97
N ILE A 26 -5.34 7.59 13.36
CA ILE A 26 -4.57 6.40 12.94
C ILE A 26 -3.53 6.76 11.87
N ALA A 27 -3.91 7.60 10.90
CA ALA A 27 -3.02 8.04 9.83
C ALA A 27 -1.81 8.80 10.39
N SER A 28 -2.03 9.67 11.37
CA SER A 28 -0.97 10.45 12.01
C SER A 28 -0.04 9.55 12.84
N GLU A 29 -0.62 8.65 13.65
CA GLU A 29 0.15 7.70 14.45
C GLU A 29 1.01 6.78 13.58
N MET A 30 0.46 6.28 12.47
CA MET A 30 1.19 5.44 11.52
C MET A 30 2.35 6.19 10.86
N LYS A 31 2.15 7.46 10.47
CA LYS A 31 3.23 8.31 9.93
C LYS A 31 4.34 8.51 10.95
N HIS A 32 4.00 8.81 12.21
CA HIS A 32 4.98 8.92 13.30
C HIS A 32 5.74 7.62 13.54
N MET A 33 5.05 6.48 13.52
CA MET A 33 5.67 5.17 13.65
C MET A 33 6.68 4.89 12.53
N LEU A 34 6.34 5.19 11.27
CA LEU A 34 7.24 4.99 10.14
C LEU A 34 8.53 5.81 10.29
N VAL A 35 8.41 7.07 10.69
CA VAL A 35 9.57 7.93 10.96
C VAL A 35 10.44 7.34 12.07
N ARG A 36 9.83 6.85 13.16
CA ARG A 36 10.54 6.23 14.29
C ARG A 36 11.28 4.95 13.90
N VAL A 37 10.74 4.16 12.97
CA VAL A 37 11.38 2.95 12.44
C VAL A 37 12.60 3.30 11.55
N GLY A 38 12.75 4.56 11.14
CA GLY A 38 13.89 5.04 10.36
C GLY A 38 13.56 5.42 8.92
N TRP A 39 12.27 5.52 8.56
CA TRP A 39 11.89 6.11 7.28
C TRP A 39 12.14 7.62 7.30
N LYS A 40 12.59 8.17 6.17
CA LYS A 40 12.81 9.62 6.04
C LYS A 40 11.48 10.36 6.16
N PRO A 41 11.37 11.41 7.01
CA PRO A 41 10.13 12.19 7.16
C PRO A 41 9.56 12.68 5.83
N ASP A 42 10.39 13.28 4.97
CA ASP A 42 9.99 13.74 3.63
C ASP A 42 9.38 12.63 2.77
N PHE A 43 9.90 11.41 2.88
CA PHE A 43 9.35 10.28 2.13
C PHE A 43 7.99 9.88 2.68
N VAL A 44 7.83 9.82 4.01
CA VAL A 44 6.57 9.45 4.66
C VAL A 44 5.48 10.48 4.37
N GLU A 45 5.81 11.77 4.32
CA GLU A 45 4.83 12.82 4.04
C GLU A 45 4.42 12.90 2.57
N LYS A 46 5.39 12.78 1.65
CA LYS A 46 5.16 13.06 0.23
C LYS A 46 4.92 11.81 -0.61
N SER A 47 5.41 10.65 -0.18
CA SER A 47 5.48 9.44 -1.01
C SER A 47 4.81 8.22 -0.38
N VAL A 48 4.15 8.35 0.77
CA VAL A 48 3.39 7.26 1.40
C VAL A 48 1.91 7.62 1.41
N PRO A 49 1.11 7.12 0.44
CA PRO A 49 -0.33 7.30 0.47
C PRO A 49 -0.95 6.51 1.63
N VAL A 50 -1.82 7.16 2.38
CA VAL A 50 -2.57 6.57 3.50
C VAL A 50 -4.05 6.57 3.16
N LEU A 51 -4.60 5.43 2.72
CA LEU A 51 -5.98 5.32 2.24
C LEU A 51 -6.91 4.78 3.32
N PRO A 52 -8.09 5.37 3.56
CA PRO A 52 -9.15 4.75 4.33
C PRO A 52 -9.84 3.67 3.48
N ILE A 53 -9.90 2.43 3.95
CA ILE A 53 -10.50 1.30 3.21
C ILE A 53 -11.40 0.44 4.10
N SER A 54 -12.33 -0.28 3.48
CA SER A 54 -12.96 -1.46 4.07
C SER A 54 -12.75 -2.65 3.17
N GLY A 55 -11.94 -3.59 3.62
CA GLY A 55 -11.75 -4.89 2.95
C GLY A 55 -13.05 -5.70 2.87
N TRP A 56 -13.94 -5.56 3.86
CA TRP A 56 -15.16 -6.34 3.95
C TRP A 56 -16.27 -5.79 3.05
N MET A 57 -16.50 -4.47 3.10
CA MET A 57 -17.54 -3.81 2.31
C MET A 57 -17.08 -3.43 0.90
N GLY A 58 -15.76 -3.49 0.62
CA GLY A 58 -15.18 -3.13 -0.66
C GLY A 58 -14.91 -1.63 -0.85
N ASP A 59 -15.13 -0.83 0.20
CA ASP A 59 -15.02 0.63 0.16
C ASP A 59 -13.57 1.07 -0.11
N ASN A 60 -13.39 1.96 -1.10
CA ASN A 60 -12.11 2.51 -1.57
C ASN A 60 -11.08 1.46 -2.06
N LEU A 61 -11.50 0.21 -2.31
CA LEU A 61 -10.63 -0.80 -2.92
C LEU A 61 -10.51 -0.61 -4.43
N ILE A 62 -11.65 -0.66 -5.12
CA ILE A 62 -11.75 -0.57 -6.59
C ILE A 62 -12.52 0.68 -7.00
N LYS A 63 -13.51 1.07 -6.20
CA LYS A 63 -14.36 2.24 -6.42
C LYS A 63 -14.35 3.10 -5.17
N LYS A 64 -14.50 4.41 -5.36
CA LYS A 64 -14.64 5.36 -4.27
C LYS A 64 -15.90 5.08 -3.47
N SER A 65 -15.80 5.13 -2.14
CA SER A 65 -16.91 4.92 -1.23
C SER A 65 -17.82 6.13 -1.18
N GLU A 66 -19.13 5.90 -1.23
CA GLU A 66 -20.14 6.95 -0.99
C GLU A 66 -20.30 7.27 0.51
N LYS A 67 -19.81 6.40 1.40
CA LYS A 67 -19.93 6.57 2.85
C LYS A 67 -18.84 7.46 3.45
N MET A 68 -17.72 7.62 2.73
CA MET A 68 -16.60 8.46 3.12
C MET A 68 -16.51 9.69 2.20
N THR A 69 -17.56 10.51 2.20
CA THR A 69 -17.63 11.72 1.35
C THR A 69 -16.54 12.74 1.65
N TRP A 70 -15.96 12.70 2.86
CA TRP A 70 -14.82 13.51 3.27
C TRP A 70 -13.49 13.07 2.65
N TRP A 71 -13.41 11.85 2.08
CA TRP A 71 -12.21 11.36 1.42
C TRP A 71 -12.10 11.95 0.01
N THR A 72 -11.12 12.82 -0.18
CA THR A 72 -10.85 13.50 -1.46
C THR A 72 -9.68 12.89 -2.22
N GLY A 73 -9.19 11.71 -1.81
CA GLY A 73 -7.98 11.11 -2.36
C GLY A 73 -6.69 11.62 -1.70
N ALA A 74 -5.57 10.99 -2.05
CA ALA A 74 -4.24 11.36 -1.61
C ALA A 74 -3.35 11.74 -2.79
N ASP A 75 -2.77 12.94 -2.73
CA ASP A 75 -1.71 13.37 -3.64
C ASP A 75 -0.36 12.90 -3.14
N VAL A 76 0.34 12.10 -3.95
CA VAL A 76 1.66 11.57 -3.61
C VAL A 76 2.65 11.72 -4.75
N ILE A 77 3.92 11.73 -4.41
CA ILE A 77 5.04 11.78 -5.33
C ILE A 77 5.60 10.36 -5.47
N ALA A 78 5.51 9.79 -6.67
CA ALA A 78 6.06 8.48 -6.99
C ALA A 78 7.59 8.51 -7.03
N THR A 79 8.21 7.33 -7.16
CA THR A 79 9.68 7.19 -7.06
C THR A 79 10.42 7.91 -8.21
N ASP A 80 9.74 8.16 -9.33
CA ASP A 80 10.23 8.90 -10.49
C ASP A 80 10.00 10.42 -10.42
N GLY A 81 9.40 10.90 -9.32
CA GLY A 81 9.09 12.31 -9.11
C GLY A 81 7.74 12.76 -9.67
N GLN A 82 6.94 11.88 -10.29
CA GLN A 82 5.61 12.23 -10.78
C GLN A 82 4.63 12.42 -9.61
N LYS A 83 3.80 13.46 -9.69
CA LYS A 83 2.68 13.66 -8.77
C LYS A 83 1.49 12.83 -9.25
N ILE A 84 0.97 12.00 -8.37
CA ILE A 84 -0.13 11.07 -8.66
C ILE A 84 -1.20 11.29 -7.61
N HIS A 85 -2.43 11.49 -8.08
CA HIS A 85 -3.62 11.51 -7.24
C HIS A 85 -4.18 10.09 -7.14
N ILE A 86 -4.51 9.65 -5.93
CA ILE A 86 -5.01 8.29 -5.65
C ILE A 86 -6.31 8.39 -4.84
N ASP A 87 -7.43 7.95 -5.43
CA ASP A 87 -8.70 7.82 -4.71
C ASP A 87 -8.88 6.41 -4.13
N THR A 88 -8.43 5.38 -4.85
CA THR A 88 -8.65 3.97 -4.48
C THR A 88 -7.37 3.15 -4.40
N LEU A 89 -7.42 2.00 -3.71
CA LEU A 89 -6.28 1.09 -3.61
C LEU A 89 -5.85 0.56 -4.98
N LEU A 90 -6.79 0.26 -5.88
CA LEU A 90 -6.51 -0.18 -7.24
C LEU A 90 -5.72 0.87 -8.02
N GLU A 91 -6.11 2.13 -7.94
CA GLU A 91 -5.36 3.23 -8.56
C GLU A 91 -3.97 3.38 -7.95
N GLY A 92 -3.85 3.21 -6.63
CA GLY A 92 -2.54 3.22 -5.97
C GLY A 92 -1.63 2.11 -6.47
N LEU A 93 -2.18 0.91 -6.68
CA LEU A 93 -1.41 -0.22 -7.21
C LEU A 93 -1.05 -0.06 -8.69
N ASN A 94 -1.94 0.52 -9.50
CA ASN A 94 -1.71 0.69 -10.94
C ASN A 94 -0.82 1.88 -11.29
N ASN A 95 -1.03 3.01 -10.60
CA ASN A 95 -0.42 4.29 -10.98
C ASN A 95 0.81 4.60 -10.12
N PHE A 96 0.77 4.30 -8.81
CA PHE A 96 1.88 4.64 -7.91
C PHE A 96 2.96 3.55 -7.84
N VAL A 97 2.60 2.27 -7.93
CA VAL A 97 3.59 1.19 -7.87
C VAL A 97 4.33 1.05 -9.20
N GLN A 98 5.65 1.23 -9.13
CA GLN A 98 6.57 1.10 -10.25
C GLN A 98 7.26 -0.26 -10.24
N VAL A 99 7.48 -0.80 -11.43
CA VAL A 99 8.22 -2.05 -11.61
C VAL A 99 9.67 -1.84 -11.19
N PRO A 100 10.21 -2.66 -10.27
CA PRO A 100 11.60 -2.54 -9.86
C PRO A 100 12.55 -2.93 -11.00
N GLU A 101 13.74 -2.35 -11.00
CA GLU A 101 14.79 -2.66 -11.95
C GLU A 101 15.18 -4.15 -11.89
N ARG A 102 15.16 -4.83 -13.03
CA ARG A 102 15.58 -6.22 -13.15
C ARG A 102 17.06 -6.30 -13.50
N LYS A 103 17.87 -6.86 -12.60
CA LYS A 103 19.31 -7.06 -12.82
C LYS A 103 19.58 -8.39 -13.52
N THR A 104 19.41 -8.43 -14.84
CA THR A 104 19.61 -9.66 -15.64
C THR A 104 21.08 -10.08 -15.73
N ASP A 105 22.00 -9.12 -15.63
CA ASP A 105 23.44 -9.37 -15.75
C ASP A 105 24.09 -9.77 -14.43
N ALA A 106 23.34 -9.72 -13.32
CA ALA A 106 23.83 -10.14 -12.02
C ALA A 106 23.90 -11.67 -11.92
N ALA A 107 24.83 -12.18 -11.10
CA ALA A 107 24.93 -13.61 -10.85
C ALA A 107 23.63 -14.18 -10.27
N LEU A 108 23.19 -15.33 -10.78
CA LEU A 108 21.98 -16.00 -10.32
C LEU A 108 22.04 -16.24 -8.81
N ARG A 109 20.97 -15.82 -8.12
CA ARG A 109 20.70 -16.13 -6.72
C ARG A 109 19.24 -16.57 -6.64
N LEU A 110 19.01 -17.83 -6.29
CA LEU A 110 17.68 -18.41 -6.15
C LEU A 110 17.56 -19.00 -4.74
N PRO A 111 16.94 -18.28 -3.78
CA PRO A 111 16.64 -18.85 -2.47
C PRO A 111 15.54 -19.89 -2.61
N ILE A 112 15.82 -21.13 -2.20
CA ILE A 112 14.87 -22.25 -2.23
C ILE A 112 13.91 -22.09 -1.04
N SER A 113 12.62 -21.94 -1.32
CA SER A 113 11.59 -21.78 -0.26
C SER A 113 11.04 -23.12 0.23
N GLY A 114 11.10 -24.18 -0.57
CA GLY A 114 10.57 -25.49 -0.24
C GLY A 114 10.75 -26.46 -1.39
N ILE A 115 10.79 -27.75 -1.08
CA ILE A 115 11.00 -28.81 -2.08
C ILE A 115 9.74 -29.66 -2.15
N TYR A 116 9.17 -29.76 -3.34
CA TYR A 116 7.97 -30.54 -3.61
C TYR A 116 8.27 -31.70 -4.53
N LYS A 117 7.71 -32.87 -4.24
CA LYS A 117 7.84 -34.05 -5.10
C LYS A 117 6.53 -34.31 -5.83
N ILE A 118 6.53 -34.08 -7.14
CA ILE A 118 5.33 -34.21 -7.97
C ILE A 118 5.47 -35.48 -8.82
N LYS A 119 4.53 -36.41 -8.66
CA LYS A 119 4.51 -37.67 -9.43
C LYS A 119 4.40 -37.37 -10.92
N GLY A 120 5.35 -37.87 -11.71
CA GLY A 120 5.41 -37.66 -13.16
C GLY A 120 6.24 -36.44 -13.60
N VAL A 121 6.64 -35.56 -12.68
CA VAL A 121 7.53 -34.41 -12.96
C VAL A 121 8.88 -34.59 -12.28
N GLY A 122 8.89 -35.01 -11.02
CA GLY A 122 10.09 -35.13 -10.19
C GLY A 122 10.10 -34.11 -9.06
N ASP A 123 11.30 -33.71 -8.64
CA ASP A 123 11.50 -32.76 -7.56
C ASP A 123 11.44 -31.32 -8.11
N VAL A 124 10.63 -30.49 -7.48
CA VAL A 124 10.44 -29.06 -7.78
C VAL A 124 10.96 -28.27 -6.59
N LEU A 125 12.06 -27.56 -6.82
CA LEU A 125 12.76 -26.71 -5.84
C LEU A 125 12.13 -25.32 -5.73
#